data_AF-A0A9E3FZ82-F1
#
_entry.id   AF-A0A9E3FZ82-F1
#
_cell.length_a   1.000
_cell.length_b   1.000
_cell.length_c   1.000
_cell.angle_alpha   90.00
_cell.angle_beta   90.00
_cell.angle_gamma   90.00
#
_symmetry.space_group_name_H-M   'P 1'
#
loop_
_entity.id
_entity.type
_entity.pdbx_description
1 polymer ?
#
loop_
_entity_poly.entity_id
_entity_poly.type
_entity_poly.pdbx_seq_one_letter_code
_entity_poly.pdbx_strand_id
1 'polypeptide(L)' 'MADDALLHPRDAARMLNVSTSWLAKARLTGNGPRFVKIGRAVRYANSSLREYIKSRTRGSTSEV' A
#
# COMPACT_ATOMS: atom_id res chain seq x y z
N MET A 1 11.15 -1.82 -19.85
CA MET A 1 10.96 -2.69 -18.67
C MET A 1 10.67 -1.80 -17.48
N ALA A 2 9.74 -2.17 -16.60
CA ALA A 2 9.40 -1.35 -15.43
C ALA A 2 10.00 -2.00 -14.18
N ASP A 3 11.02 -1.37 -13.60
CA ASP A 3 11.49 -1.69 -12.26
C ASP A 3 10.39 -1.35 -11.25
N ASP A 4 9.73 -2.38 -10.72
CA ASP A 4 8.67 -2.21 -9.73
C ASP A 4 9.26 -1.92 -8.35
N ALA A 5 9.79 -0.70 -8.22
CA ALA A 5 10.62 -0.25 -7.12
C ALA A 5 10.01 -0.62 -5.76
N LEU A 6 10.71 -1.50 -5.05
CA LEU A 6 10.27 -2.07 -3.78
C LEU A 6 10.48 -1.07 -2.63
N LEU A 7 9.50 -0.20 -2.44
CA LEU A 7 9.46 0.88 -1.46
C LEU A 7 9.42 0.36 -0.01
N HIS A 8 10.04 1.07 0.93
CA HIS A 8 9.93 0.72 2.35
C HIS A 8 8.54 1.08 2.89
N PRO A 9 8.09 0.50 4.03
CA PRO A 9 6.87 0.94 4.72
C PRO A 9 6.80 2.45 4.98
N ARG A 10 7.93 3.15 5.16
CA ARG A 10 7.95 4.62 5.32
C ARG A 10 7.64 5.36 4.02
N ASP A 11 8.13 4.86 2.90
CA ASP A 11 7.97 5.50 1.59
C ASP A 11 6.57 5.20 1.03
N ALA A 12 6.09 3.96 1.24
CA ALA A 12 4.70 3.57 1.03
C ALA A 12 3.70 4.41 1.88
N ALA A 13 4.00 4.61 3.16
CA ALA A 13 3.22 5.47 4.04
C ALA A 13 3.12 6.91 3.50
N ARG A 14 4.25 7.48 3.06
CA ARG A 14 4.28 8.81 2.41
C ARG A 14 3.46 8.85 1.11
N MET A 15 3.57 7.85 0.24
CA MET A 15 2.79 7.79 -1.02
C MET A 15 1.27 7.72 -0.80
N LEU A 16 0.84 7.05 0.27
CA LEU A 16 -0.57 6.90 0.65
C LEU A 16 -1.09 8.06 1.51
N ASN A 17 -0.21 8.96 1.95
CA ASN A 17 -0.49 10.00 2.95
C ASN A 17 -1.09 9.44 4.27
N VAL A 18 -0.49 8.35 4.78
CA VAL A 18 -0.89 7.69 6.04
C VAL A 18 0.30 7.47 6.97
N SER A 19 0.06 7.29 8.27
CA SER A 19 1.10 6.96 9.24
C SER A 19 1.67 5.56 9.04
N THR A 20 2.95 5.34 9.34
CA THR A 20 3.56 3.99 9.36
C THR A 20 2.83 3.03 10.33
N SER A 21 2.31 3.55 11.44
CA SER A 21 1.45 2.82 12.39
C SER A 21 0.12 2.37 11.77
N TRP A 22 -0.42 3.12 10.80
CA TRP A 22 -1.60 2.70 10.04
C TRP A 22 -1.25 1.52 9.13
N LEU A 23 -0.11 1.53 8.44
CA LEU A 23 0.37 0.37 7.68
C LEU A 23 0.60 -0.85 8.58
N ALA A 24 1.14 -0.67 9.79
CA ALA A 24 1.29 -1.75 10.75
C ALA A 24 -0.08 -2.35 11.15
N LYS A 25 -1.06 -1.50 11.50
CA LYS A 25 -2.43 -1.93 11.84
C LYS A 25 -3.14 -2.59 10.66
N ALA A 26 -2.99 -2.05 9.45
CA ALA A 26 -3.62 -2.59 8.24
C ALA A 26 -3.10 -4.00 7.93
N ARG A 27 -1.81 -4.28 8.13
CA ARG A 27 -1.24 -5.64 7.99
C ARG A 27 -1.80 -6.64 9.00
N LEU A 28 -2.19 -6.18 10.20
CA LEU A 28 -2.87 -7.04 11.19
C LEU A 28 -4.33 -7.30 10.82
N THR A 29 -5.03 -6.34 10.21
CA THR A 29 -6.47 -6.43 9.91
C THR A 29 -6.80 -6.96 8.50
N GLY A 30 -5.81 -7.39 7.71
CA GLY A 30 -6.00 -7.83 6.32
C GLY A 30 -6.39 -6.72 5.32
N ASN A 31 -6.89 -5.58 5.82
CA ASN A 31 -7.09 -4.33 5.08
C ASN A 31 -5.77 -3.68 4.60
N GLY A 32 -4.65 -4.29 4.98
CA GLY A 32 -3.29 -4.01 4.55
C GLY A 32 -3.11 -4.19 3.06
N PRO A 33 -2.87 -3.09 2.36
CA PRO A 33 -1.97 -3.26 0.44
C PRO A 33 -0.89 -4.33 0.42
N ARG A 34 -0.71 -4.96 -0.75
CA ARG A 34 0.17 -6.12 -0.89
C ARG A 34 1.60 -5.71 -0.58
N PHE A 35 2.19 -6.39 0.41
CA PHE A 35 3.59 -6.26 0.79
C PHE A 35 4.36 -7.51 0.38
N VAL A 36 5.63 -7.33 0.05
CA VAL A 36 6.61 -8.40 -0.13
C VAL A 36 7.42 -8.50 1.17
N LYS A 37 7.47 -9.69 1.77
CA LYS A 37 8.32 -9.99 2.94
C LYS A 37 9.63 -10.63 2.46
N ILE A 38 10.75 -9.99 2.73
CA ILE A 38 12.09 -10.44 2.34
C ILE A 38 12.88 -10.69 3.65
N GLY A 39 12.75 -11.90 4.19
CA GLY A 39 13.29 -12.24 5.51
C GLY A 39 12.68 -11.37 6.63
N ARG A 40 13.51 -10.53 7.25
CA ARG A 40 13.09 -9.52 8.26
C ARG A 40 12.63 -8.19 7.61
N ALA A 41 13.02 -7.92 6.36
CA ALA A 41 12.63 -6.72 5.65
C ALA A 41 11.22 -6.84 5.06
N VAL A 42 10.55 -5.70 4.92
CA VAL A 42 9.22 -5.57 4.33
C VAL A 42 9.28 -4.45 3.31
N ARG A 43 8.79 -4.71 2.10
CA ARG A 43 8.72 -3.73 1.02
C ARG A 43 7.36 -3.78 0.32
N TYR A 44 7.01 -2.72 -0.39
CA TYR A 44 5.78 -2.59 -1.16
C TYR A 44 6.16 -2.33 -2.61
N ALA A 45 5.63 -3.11 -3.55
CA ALA A 45 5.78 -2.81 -4.97
C ALA A 45 4.97 -1.54 -5.31
N ASN A 46 5.52 -0.68 -6.16
CA ASN A 46 4.88 0.56 -6.57
C ASN A 46 3.57 0.28 -7.34
N SER A 47 3.54 -0.78 -8.16
CA SER A 47 2.30 -1.31 -8.75
C SER A 47 1.29 -1.76 -7.69
N SER A 48 1.71 -2.54 -6.68
CA SER A 48 0.82 -2.98 -5.59
C SER A 48 0.20 -1.82 -4.79
N LEU A 49 0.91 -0.70 -4.64
CA LEU A 49 0.37 0.51 -4.03
C LEU A 49 -0.65 1.20 -4.95
N ARG A 50 -0.35 1.33 -6.24
CA ARG A 50 -1.26 1.96 -7.23
C ARG A 50 -2.54 1.16 -7.45
N GLU A 51 -2.45 -0.16 -7.61
CA GLU A 51 -3.63 -1.04 -7.76
C GLU A 51 -4.54 -1.01 -6.53
N TYR A 52 -3.95 -0.84 -5.35
CA TYR A 52 -4.70 -0.72 -4.10
C TYR A 52 -5.31 0.67 -3.90
N ILE A 53 -4.65 1.73 -4.37
CA ILE A 53 -5.26 3.05 -4.47
C ILE A 53 -6.48 2.94 -5.39
N LYS A 54 -6.32 2.46 -6.64
CA LYS A 54 -7.46 2.19 -7.55
C LYS A 54 -8.59 1.39 -6.89
N SER A 55 -8.26 0.28 -6.22
CA SER A 55 -9.22 -0.59 -5.54
C SER A 55 -9.96 0.07 -4.35
N ARG A 56 -9.44 1.19 -3.82
CA ARG A 56 -10.08 1.99 -2.77
C ARG A 56 -10.69 3.30 -3.31
N THR A 57 -10.20 3.80 -4.44
CA THR A 57 -10.79 4.88 -5.25
C THR A 57 -12.05 4.36 -5.94
N ARG A 58 -13.09 4.09 -5.14
CA ARG A 58 -14.46 4.02 -5.65
C ARG A 58 -14.82 5.42 -6.14
N GLY A 59 -15.01 5.55 -7.45
CA GLY A 59 -15.14 6.85 -8.12
C GLY A 59 -16.36 7.68 -7.71
N SER A 60 -17.35 7.07 -7.07
CA SER A 60 -18.49 7.76 -6.49
C SER A 60 -18.87 7.17 -5.13
N THR A 61 -19.21 8.06 -4.19
CA THR A 61 -20.13 7.77 -3.07
C THR A 61 -21.24 8.83 -3.10
N SER A 62 -21.66 9.18 -4.31
CA SER A 62 -22.64 10.24 -4.65
C SER A 62 -23.41 9.89 -5.93
N GLU A 63 -23.71 8.61 -6.10
CA GLU A 63 -24.62 8.03 -7.11
C GLU A 63 -25.16 6.75 -6.44
N VAL A 64 -26.15 6.93 -5.55
CA VAL A 64 -27.59 6.55 -5.65
C VAL A 64 -27.86 5.06 -5.57
#